data_AF-A0AAV4IVA1-F1
#
_entry.id   AF-A0AAV4IVA1-F1
#
_cell.length_a   1.000
_cell.length_b   1.000
_cell.length_c   1.000
_cell.angle_alpha   90.00
_cell.angle_beta   90.00
_cell.angle_gamma   90.00
#
_symmetry.space_group_name_H-M   'P 1'
#
loop_
_entity.id
_entity.type
_entity.pdbx_description
1 polymer ?
#
loop_
_entity_poly.entity_id
_entity_poly.type
_entity_poly.pdbx_seq_one_letter_code
_entity_poly.pdbx_strand_id
1 'polypeptide(L)'
;MDDTTIICSKEVETPRMLVRLDTLMAWCRMKFKPKKSRSLPIRKGLSDVAMYCGKAKLKLPMKSILEDIKCGKARLVTMLEYSDDPVVKLVQPSIKTDREWNVTEAIDEAKECLRMKEVIGQTQTDRKGLGSSLVKWWPKTEGKKERPDHR
;
A
#
# COMPACT_ATOMS: atom_id res chain seq x y z
N MET A 1 -6.80 -7.15 -13.05
CA MET A 1 -6.82 -7.61 -11.65
C MET A 1 -6.30 -9.03 -11.72
N ASP A 2 -5.02 -9.21 -11.36
CA ASP A 2 -4.22 -10.33 -11.89
C ASP A 2 -3.82 -11.33 -10.78
N ASP A 3 -4.18 -11.03 -9.53
CA ASP A 3 -3.91 -11.88 -8.37
C ASP A 3 -5.07 -12.85 -8.13
N THR A 4 -4.75 -14.14 -8.08
CA THR A 4 -5.71 -15.23 -7.82
C THR A 4 -5.30 -16.02 -6.59
N THR A 5 -6.27 -16.34 -5.72
CA THR A 5 -6.07 -17.13 -4.51
C THR A 5 -6.81 -18.45 -4.62
N ILE A 6 -6.11 -19.56 -4.34
CA ILE A 6 -6.65 -20.92 -4.46
C ILE A 6 -6.39 -21.66 -3.16
N ILE A 7 -7.44 -22.26 -2.60
CA ILE A 7 -7.39 -22.98 -1.34
C ILE A 7 -7.38 -24.47 -1.65
N CYS A 8 -6.35 -25.19 -1.19
CA CYS A 8 -6.26 -26.65 -1.29
C CYS A 8 -6.41 -27.26 0.10
N SER A 9 -7.20 -28.33 0.21
CA SER A 9 -7.45 -28.98 1.51
C SER A 9 -6.26 -29.81 2.00
N LYS A 10 -5.37 -30.25 1.10
CA LYS A 10 -4.17 -31.03 1.45
C LYS A 10 -2.91 -30.40 0.87
N GLU A 11 -1.85 -30.35 1.68
CA GLU A 11 -0.55 -29.81 1.28
C GLU A 11 0.01 -30.53 0.04
N VAL A 12 -0.15 -31.86 -0.01
CA VAL A 12 0.32 -32.75 -1.09
C VAL A 12 -0.36 -32.45 -2.44
N GLU A 13 -1.53 -31.83 -2.44
CA GLU A 13 -2.27 -31.48 -3.66
C GLU A 13 -1.79 -30.14 -4.27
N THR A 14 -1.11 -29.30 -3.48
CA THR A 14 -0.63 -27.97 -3.90
C THR A 14 0.32 -28.01 -5.10
N PRO A 15 1.36 -28.87 -5.14
CA PRO A 15 2.26 -28.93 -6.29
C PRO A 15 1.55 -29.38 -7.58
N ARG A 16 0.63 -30.35 -7.48
CA ARG A 16 -0.17 -30.81 -8.62
C ARG A 16 -1.08 -29.70 -9.14
N MET A 17 -1.67 -28.93 -8.23
CA MET A 17 -2.48 -27.76 -8.59
C MET A 17 -1.68 -26.66 -9.28
N LEU A 18 -0.45 -26.36 -8.81
CA LEU A 18 0.42 -25.36 -9.45
C LEU A 18 0.81 -25.77 -10.88
N VAL A 19 1.10 -27.05 -11.11
CA VAL A 19 1.38 -27.57 -12.46
C VAL A 19 0.16 -27.44 -13.36
N ARG A 20 -1.04 -27.81 -12.88
CA ARG A 20 -2.28 -27.66 -13.66
C ARG A 20 -2.59 -26.20 -13.98
N LEU A 21 -2.36 -25.29 -13.04
CA LEU A 21 -2.50 -23.84 -13.25
C LEU A 21 -1.57 -23.33 -14.33
N ASP A 22 -0.30 -23.73 -14.30
CA ASP A 22 0.67 -23.33 -15.32
C ASP A 22 0.23 -23.81 -16.71
N THR A 23 -0.31 -25.03 -16.78
CA THR A 23 -0.84 -25.61 -18.02
C THR A 23 -2.05 -24.81 -18.55
N LEU A 24 -3.00 -24.47 -17.67
CA LEU A 24 -4.19 -23.68 -18.03
C LEU A 24 -3.82 -22.24 -18.44
N MET A 25 -2.90 -21.61 -17.70
CA MET A 25 -2.43 -20.26 -18.01
C MET A 25 -1.69 -20.22 -19.35
N ALA A 26 -0.92 -21.27 -19.68
CA ALA A 26 -0.28 -21.40 -20.98
C ALA A 26 -1.29 -21.47 -22.13
N TRP A 27 -2.44 -22.16 -21.95
CA TRP A 27 -3.52 -22.19 -22.94
C TRP A 27 -4.13 -20.81 -23.17
N CYS A 28 -4.24 -20.01 -22.12
CA CYS A 28 -4.66 -18.60 -22.19
C CYS A 28 -3.56 -17.66 -22.72
N ARG A 29 -2.40 -18.18 -23.18
CA ARG A 29 -1.21 -17.41 -23.60
C ARG A 29 -0.67 -16.49 -22.49
N MET A 30 -0.89 -16.86 -21.23
CA MET A 30 -0.38 -16.17 -20.04
C MET A 30 0.81 -16.92 -19.44
N LYS A 31 1.67 -16.20 -18.72
CA LYS A 31 2.85 -16.78 -18.05
C LYS A 31 2.69 -16.72 -16.53
N PHE A 32 2.40 -17.86 -15.92
CA PHE A 32 2.40 -18.00 -14.47
C PHE A 32 3.85 -18.00 -13.95
N LYS A 33 4.12 -17.24 -12.88
CA LYS A 33 5.46 -17.14 -12.28
C LYS A 33 5.45 -17.82 -10.90
N PRO A 34 5.68 -19.14 -10.83
CA PRO A 34 5.56 -19.88 -9.57
C PRO A 34 6.52 -19.37 -8.49
N LYS A 35 7.70 -18.87 -8.86
CA LYS A 35 8.64 -18.23 -7.92
C LYS A 35 8.08 -17.00 -7.20
N LYS A 36 7.09 -16.33 -7.79
CA LYS A 36 6.40 -15.17 -7.17
C LYS A 36 5.15 -15.59 -6.40
N SER A 37 4.63 -16.79 -6.63
CA SER A 37 3.48 -17.35 -5.94
C SER A 37 3.91 -17.92 -4.58
N ARG A 38 3.20 -17.54 -3.52
CA ARG A 38 3.45 -18.05 -2.16
C ARG A 38 2.36 -19.05 -1.79
N SER A 39 2.75 -20.19 -1.22
CA SER A 39 1.83 -21.12 -0.56
C SER A 39 1.91 -20.93 0.95
N LEU A 40 0.76 -20.94 1.61
CA LEU A 40 0.67 -20.85 3.07
C LEU A 40 -0.08 -22.09 3.59
N PRO A 41 0.60 -23.05 4.22
CA PRO A 41 -0.07 -24.22 4.78
C PRO A 41 -0.81 -23.82 6.06
N ILE A 42 -2.15 -23.95 6.05
CA ILE A 42 -2.99 -23.71 7.22
C ILE A 42 -3.27 -25.06 7.88
N ARG A 43 -2.80 -25.23 9.12
CA ARG A 43 -3.04 -26.47 9.89
C ARG A 43 -4.44 -26.46 10.50
N LYS A 44 -5.12 -27.61 10.52
CA LYS A 44 -6.36 -27.79 11.29
C LYS A 44 -6.07 -27.49 12.77
N GLY A 45 -6.89 -26.65 13.38
CA GLY A 45 -6.70 -26.17 14.76
C GLY A 45 -5.93 -24.84 14.88
N LEU A 46 -5.56 -24.19 13.77
CA LEU A 46 -5.11 -22.80 13.81
C LEU A 46 -6.30 -21.92 14.21
N SER A 47 -6.32 -21.49 15.47
CA SER A 47 -7.30 -20.52 15.96
C SER A 47 -6.90 -19.11 15.52
N ASP A 48 -7.88 -18.23 15.44
CA ASP A 48 -7.66 -16.80 15.17
C ASP A 48 -6.67 -16.18 16.18
N VAL A 49 -6.76 -16.61 17.45
CA VAL A 49 -5.83 -16.24 18.53
C VAL A 49 -4.37 -16.56 18.18
N ALA A 50 -4.10 -17.67 17.49
CA ALA A 50 -2.76 -18.02 17.07
C ALA A 50 -2.17 -17.03 16.04
N MET A 51 -3.02 -16.40 15.23
CA MET A 51 -2.60 -15.42 14.23
C MET A 51 -2.19 -14.07 14.83
N TYR A 52 -2.78 -13.70 15.98
CA TYR A 52 -2.42 -12.51 16.76
C TYR A 52 -1.26 -12.74 17.74
N CYS A 53 -0.84 -14.00 17.94
CA CYS A 53 0.24 -14.33 18.86
C CYS A 53 1.62 -13.93 18.30
N GLY A 54 2.36 -13.08 19.03
CA GLY A 54 3.69 -12.62 18.61
C GLY A 54 4.76 -13.71 18.51
N LYS A 55 4.54 -14.89 19.11
CA LYS A 55 5.48 -16.03 19.13
C LYS A 55 5.14 -17.12 18.11
N ALA A 56 4.01 -17.02 17.40
CA ALA A 56 3.61 -18.02 16.42
C ALA A 56 4.45 -17.92 15.14
N LYS A 57 4.69 -19.07 14.49
CA LYS A 57 5.35 -19.13 13.16
C LYS A 57 4.52 -18.45 12.08
N LEU A 58 3.19 -18.53 12.18
CA LEU A 58 2.24 -17.84 11.32
C LEU A 58 1.64 -16.68 12.13
N LYS A 59 2.10 -15.47 11.85
CA LYS A 59 1.61 -14.24 12.47
C LYS A 59 1.03 -13.33 11.39
N LEU A 60 -0.03 -12.61 11.74
CA LEU A 60 -0.50 -11.52 10.88
C LEU A 60 0.57 -10.42 10.83
N PRO A 61 0.76 -9.78 9.67
CA PRO A 61 1.67 -8.65 9.54
C PRO A 61 1.02 -7.39 10.15
N MET A 62 0.80 -7.40 11.47
CA MET A 62 0.08 -6.34 12.19
C MET A 62 0.69 -4.95 11.95
N LYS A 63 2.02 -4.86 11.84
CA LYS A 63 2.71 -3.60 11.52
C LYS A 63 2.32 -3.05 10.14
N SER A 64 2.34 -3.91 9.12
CA SER A 64 1.95 -3.52 7.76
C SER A 64 0.48 -3.10 7.70
N ILE A 65 -0.40 -3.85 8.35
CA ILE A 65 -1.84 -3.52 8.39
C ILE A 65 -2.06 -2.18 9.11
N LEU A 66 -1.34 -1.93 10.21
CA LEU A 66 -1.40 -0.66 10.91
C LEU A 66 -0.90 0.50 10.03
N GLU A 67 0.20 0.31 9.29
CA GLU A 67 0.71 1.30 8.33
C GLU A 67 -0.31 1.60 7.24
N ASP A 68 -1.00 0.59 6.70
CA ASP A 68 -2.05 0.77 5.70
C ASP A 68 -3.25 1.54 6.26
N ILE A 69 -3.66 1.24 7.50
CA ILE A 69 -4.74 1.98 8.17
C ILE A 69 -4.34 3.44 8.40
N LYS A 70 -3.09 3.69 8.84
CA LYS A 70 -2.57 5.05 9.02
C LYS A 70 -2.56 5.80 7.69
N CYS A 71 -2.04 5.18 6.64
CA CYS A 71 -2.03 5.74 5.28
C CYS A 71 -3.45 6.03 4.78
N GLY A 72 -4.38 5.09 4.95
CA GLY A 72 -5.78 5.26 4.57
C GLY A 72 -6.48 6.41 5.29
N LYS A 73 -6.27 6.55 6.60
CA LYS A 73 -6.80 7.68 7.38
C LYS A 73 -6.19 9.01 6.97
N ALA A 74 -4.87 9.07 6.80
CA ALA A 74 -4.20 10.29 6.36
C ALA A 74 -4.71 10.73 4.98
N ARG A 75 -4.80 9.78 4.05
CA ARG A 75 -5.37 10.00 2.72
C ARG A 75 -6.80 10.51 2.78
N LEU A 76 -7.64 9.95 3.65
CA LEU A 76 -9.02 10.38 3.82
C LEU A 76 -9.10 11.85 4.28
N VAL A 77 -8.34 12.22 5.32
CA VAL A 77 -8.27 13.63 5.79
C VAL A 77 -7.87 14.55 4.65
N THR A 78 -6.76 14.24 3.97
CA THR A 78 -6.25 15.07 2.88
C THR A 78 -7.24 15.17 1.73
N MET A 79 -7.96 14.09 1.40
CA MET A 79 -8.99 14.11 0.35
C MET A 79 -10.19 14.99 0.72
N LEU A 80 -10.60 14.99 1.99
CA LEU A 80 -11.69 15.84 2.48
C LEU A 80 -11.28 17.31 2.50
N GLU A 81 -10.05 17.62 2.93
CA GLU A 81 -9.48 18.97 2.93
C GLU A 81 -9.42 19.58 1.52
N TYR A 82 -8.98 18.79 0.54
CA TYR A 82 -8.87 19.19 -0.87
C TYR A 82 -10.09 18.82 -1.72
N SER A 83 -11.24 18.51 -1.12
CA SER A 83 -12.45 18.21 -1.86
C SER A 83 -12.89 19.41 -2.71
N ASP A 84 -13.38 19.15 -3.93
CA ASP A 84 -13.95 20.19 -4.79
C ASP A 84 -15.33 20.64 -4.26
N ASP A 85 -16.04 19.77 -3.53
CA ASP A 85 -17.34 20.06 -2.95
C ASP A 85 -17.21 20.98 -1.72
N PRO A 86 -17.82 22.19 -1.72
CA PRO A 86 -17.72 23.15 -0.63
C PRO A 86 -18.37 22.65 0.66
N VAL A 87 -19.43 21.83 0.59
CA VAL A 87 -20.11 21.29 1.77
C VAL A 87 -19.20 20.28 2.47
N VAL A 88 -18.59 19.38 1.69
CA VAL A 88 -17.65 18.38 2.21
C VAL A 88 -16.41 19.05 2.82
N LYS A 89 -15.89 20.09 2.16
CA LYS A 89 -14.76 20.89 2.65
C LYS A 89 -15.08 21.66 3.93
N LEU A 90 -16.32 22.10 4.13
CA LEU A 90 -16.76 22.79 5.33
C LEU A 90 -16.96 21.83 6.51
N VAL A 91 -17.57 20.67 6.25
CA VAL A 91 -17.96 19.73 7.32
C VAL A 91 -16.75 19.00 7.92
N GLN A 92 -15.75 18.63 7.10
CA GLN A 92 -14.55 17.86 7.48
C GLN A 92 -14.76 16.93 8.69
N PRO A 93 -15.45 15.80 8.49
CA PRO A 93 -15.80 14.89 9.57
C PRO A 93 -14.60 14.49 10.43
N SER A 94 -14.79 14.46 11.75
CA SER A 94 -13.73 14.04 12.67
C SER A 94 -13.43 12.55 12.49
N ILE A 95 -12.19 12.26 12.11
CA ILE A 95 -11.73 10.88 11.88
C ILE A 95 -11.21 10.32 13.19
N LYS A 96 -11.78 9.18 13.61
CA LYS A 96 -11.35 8.51 14.84
C LYS A 96 -9.90 8.02 14.71
N THR A 97 -9.03 8.65 15.48
CA THR A 97 -7.65 8.25 15.70
C THR A 97 -7.49 7.38 16.93
N ASP A 98 -6.36 6.68 17.00
CA ASP A 98 -5.99 5.94 18.20
C ASP A 98 -5.25 6.89 19.17
N ARG A 99 -5.10 6.50 20.43
CA ARG A 99 -4.43 7.32 21.46
C ARG A 99 -2.95 7.55 21.17
N GLU A 100 -2.30 6.62 20.49
CA GLU A 100 -0.87 6.67 20.21
C GLU A 100 -0.51 7.53 18.99
N TRP A 101 -1.50 7.92 18.16
CA TRP A 101 -1.22 8.63 16.91
C TRP A 101 -2.34 9.56 16.48
N ASN A 102 -1.99 10.83 16.31
CA ASN A 102 -2.85 11.83 15.73
C ASN A 102 -2.58 12.00 14.22
N VAL A 103 -3.64 11.91 13.41
CA VAL A 103 -3.55 12.03 11.94
C VAL A 103 -3.23 13.45 11.52
N THR A 104 -3.81 14.47 12.18
CA THR A 104 -3.62 15.87 11.76
C THR A 104 -2.18 16.30 11.97
N GLU A 105 -1.64 16.04 13.16
CA GLU A 105 -0.23 16.33 13.49
C GLU A 105 0.74 15.64 12.54
N ALA A 106 0.50 14.36 12.22
CA ALA A 106 1.36 13.63 11.29
C ALA A 106 1.27 14.13 9.85
N ILE A 107 0.09 14.60 9.42
CA ILE A 107 -0.07 15.24 8.11
C ILE A 107 0.66 16.59 8.09
N ASP A 108 0.54 17.38 9.15
CA ASP A 108 1.18 18.69 9.26
C ASP A 108 2.70 18.55 9.27
N GLU A 109 3.25 17.63 10.06
CA GLU A 109 4.68 17.27 10.05
C GLU A 109 5.13 16.83 8.65
N ALA A 110 4.34 16.00 7.96
CA ALA A 110 4.65 15.58 6.60
C ALA A 110 4.63 16.76 5.60
N LYS A 111 3.64 17.66 5.71
CA LYS A 111 3.54 18.90 4.91
C LYS A 111 4.75 19.81 5.16
N GLU A 112 5.18 19.97 6.41
CA GLU A 112 6.37 20.76 6.78
C GLU A 112 7.65 20.14 6.22
N CYS A 113 7.81 18.83 6.34
CA CYS A 113 8.93 18.11 5.76
C CYS A 113 9.00 18.27 4.23
N LEU A 114 7.85 18.34 3.56
CA LEU A 114 7.77 18.59 2.11
C LEU A 114 8.15 20.03 1.76
N ARG A 115 7.71 21.02 2.54
CA ARG A 115 8.15 22.42 2.39
C ARG A 115 9.65 22.58 2.63
N MET A 116 10.18 21.93 3.66
CA MET A 116 11.61 21.96 3.96
C MET A 116 12.43 21.32 2.82
N LYS A 117 11.95 20.21 2.24
CA LYS A 117 12.57 19.63 1.03
C LYS A 117 12.55 20.58 -0.16
N GLU A 118 11.49 21.36 -0.33
CA GLU A 118 11.42 22.39 -1.38
C GLU A 118 12.46 23.49 -1.17
N VAL A 119 12.62 23.98 0.07
CA VAL A 119 13.62 25.00 0.42
C VAL A 119 15.05 24.51 0.22
N ILE A 120 15.35 23.29 0.68
CA ILE A 120 16.68 22.68 0.55
C ILE A 120 16.99 22.39 -0.93
N GLY A 121 15.97 22.07 -1.71
CA GLY A 121 16.10 21.69 -3.11
C GLY A 121 16.71 20.29 -3.28
N GLN A 122 17.31 20.05 -4.45
CA GLN A 122 17.88 18.74 -4.77
C GLN A 122 19.18 18.50 -3.99
N THR A 123 19.09 17.69 -2.93
CA THR A 123 20.28 17.19 -2.23
C THR A 123 20.97 16.09 -3.01
N GLN A 124 22.31 16.09 -3.02
CA GLN A 124 23.09 14.97 -3.55
C GLN A 124 22.84 13.72 -2.69
N THR A 125 22.33 12.65 -3.31
CA THR A 125 22.27 11.32 -2.71
C THR A 125 23.47 10.50 -3.21
N ASP A 126 24.26 9.98 -2.28
CA ASP A 126 25.47 9.20 -2.56
C ASP A 126 26.48 9.93 -3.47
N ARG A 127 27.29 9.17 -4.22
CA ARG A 127 28.28 9.70 -5.19
C ARG A 127 27.70 9.91 -6.59
N LYS A 128 26.37 10.04 -6.73
CA LYS A 128 25.72 10.16 -8.04
C LYS A 128 25.82 11.56 -8.66
N GLY A 129 26.26 12.55 -7.89
CA GLY A 129 26.30 13.95 -8.32
C GLY A 129 24.92 14.63 -8.34
N LEU A 130 24.93 15.96 -8.40
CA LEU A 130 23.74 16.80 -8.54
C LEU A 130 23.03 16.53 -9.89
N GLY A 131 21.69 16.53 -9.88
CA GLY A 131 20.89 16.35 -11.11
C GLY A 131 20.68 14.91 -11.58
N SER A 132 21.21 13.91 -10.86
CA SER A 132 21.08 12.49 -11.23
C SER A 132 19.69 11.90 -11.02
N SER A 133 18.82 12.56 -10.25
CA SER A 133 17.45 12.14 -9.97
C SER A 133 16.42 13.14 -10.50
N LEU A 134 15.30 12.62 -11.00
CA LEU A 134 14.13 13.45 -11.30
C LEU A 134 13.51 13.93 -9.98
N VAL A 135 13.48 15.24 -9.78
CA VAL A 135 12.87 15.85 -8.60
C VAL A 135 11.39 16.04 -8.85
N LYS A 136 10.56 15.47 -7.97
CA LYS A 136 9.15 15.84 -7.86
C LYS A 136 9.03 16.91 -6.79
N TRP A 137 8.85 18.15 -7.24
CA TRP A 137 8.57 19.28 -6.36
C TRP A 137 7.17 19.17 -5.78
N TRP A 138 6.97 19.73 -4.59
CA TRP A 138 5.62 19.89 -4.06
C TRP A 138 4.84 20.79 -5.04
N PRO A 139 3.69 20.33 -5.57
CA PRO A 139 2.96 21.12 -6.54
C PRO A 139 2.47 22.39 -5.84
N LYS A 140 2.89 23.55 -6.34
CA LYS A 140 2.11 24.77 -6.16
C LYS A 140 0.73 24.45 -6.68
N THR A 141 -0.29 24.69 -5.88
CA THR A 141 -1.69 24.39 -6.21
C THR A 141 -2.11 25.16 -7.46
N GLU A 142 -1.84 24.60 -8.63
CA GLU A 142 -2.51 24.94 -9.87
C GLU A 142 -3.45 23.79 -10.17
N GLY A 143 -4.74 24.12 -10.27
CA GLY A 143 -5.83 23.17 -10.43
C GLY A 143 -5.61 22.19 -11.57
N LYS A 144 -6.14 20.98 -11.37
CA LYS A 144 -6.24 19.87 -12.34
C LYS A 144 -5.95 20.26 -13.79
N LYS A 145 -4.89 19.70 -14.37
CA LYS A 145 -4.88 19.36 -15.80
C LYS A 145 -4.83 17.83 -15.93
N GLU A 146 -5.76 17.37 -16.74
CA GLU A 146 -6.15 15.99 -17.00
C GLU A 146 -4.94 15.11 -17.37
N ARG A 147 -4.98 13.84 -16.95
CA ARG A 147 -4.05 12.82 -17.49
C ARG A 147 -4.41 12.60 -18.97
N PRO A 148 -3.49 12.74 -19.92
CA PRO A 148 -3.76 12.31 -21.28
C PRO A 148 -3.78 10.78 -21.30
N ASP A 149 -4.89 10.21 -21.76
CA ASP A 149 -4.95 8.82 -22.19
C ASP A 149 -3.97 8.63 -23.35
N HIS A 150 -3.04 7.69 -23.19
CA HIS A 150 -2.16 7.26 -24.27
C HIS A 150 -2.70 5.94 -24.84
N ARG A 151 -3.22 6.03 -26.07
CA ARG A 151 -3.35 4.91 -27.02
C ARG A 151 -1.98 4.35 -27.38
#